data_AF-M6G8L5-F1
#
_entry.id   AF-M6G8L5-F1
#
_cell.length_a   1.000
_cell.length_b   1.000
_cell.length_c   1.000
_cell.angle_alpha   90.00
_cell.angle_beta   90.00
_cell.angle_gamma   90.00
#
_symmetry.space_group_name_H-M   'P 1'
#
loop_
_entity.id
_entity.type
_entity.pdbx_description
1 polymer ?
#
loop_
_entity_poly.entity_id
_entity_poly.type
_entity_poly.pdbx_seq_one_letter_code
_entity_poly.pdbx_strand_id
1 'polypeptide(L)'
;MQIIDRPEILKLMLGELEKASDIYKPTNYWYLHQQVFIKELNKIGLKDFRKRKYSILETFGATDLDFKYGQIDLKSNKYFNNRYVRALPFWDSVISFLNKKLNQYFPIIPPYNINFIELKEILYERVNLLAKASKAKPLSSFSASLIGNPEDAFIVGGKNYTLTILYYYLRYLFCQKNLDFSKVKVITELGCGSGKQVEVLKRLYPDIIFLLFDIPPQLYVSESYLSSVFPKDVVTFKETLDMETIDFSKKEGFIFLGIGNFQF
;
A
#
# COMPACT_ATOMS: atom_id res chain seq x y z
N MET A 1 2.95 -14.34 3.87
CA MET A 1 3.84 -13.90 4.98
C MET A 1 3.16 -12.71 5.66
N GLN A 2 3.21 -12.60 6.99
CA GLN A 2 2.51 -11.55 7.73
C GLN A 2 3.49 -10.45 8.17
N ILE A 3 2.97 -9.23 8.34
CA ILE A 3 3.68 -8.14 9.00
C ILE A 3 3.69 -8.39 10.51
N ILE A 4 4.82 -8.11 11.15
CA ILE A 4 4.93 -8.05 12.60
C ILE A 4 4.38 -6.70 13.05
N ASP A 5 3.32 -6.72 13.85
CA ASP A 5 2.69 -5.52 14.39
C ASP A 5 3.55 -4.93 15.52
N ARG A 6 3.77 -3.61 15.49
CA ARG A 6 4.63 -2.85 16.40
C ARG A 6 3.92 -1.58 16.89
N PRO A 7 2.82 -1.70 17.65
CA PRO A 7 1.97 -0.56 18.04
C PRO A 7 2.71 0.52 18.84
N GLU A 8 3.82 0.17 19.48
CA GLU A 8 4.72 1.11 20.15
C GLU A 8 5.31 2.16 19.20
N ILE A 9 5.57 1.80 17.93
CA ILE A 9 6.09 2.72 16.91
C ILE A 9 5.00 3.74 16.54
N LEU A 10 3.76 3.27 16.33
CA LEU A 10 2.63 4.18 16.07
C LEU A 10 2.43 5.16 17.21
N LYS A 11 2.49 4.68 18.47
CA LYS A 11 2.37 5.55 19.66
C LYS A 11 3.48 6.59 19.71
N LEU A 12 4.71 6.20 19.39
CA LEU A 12 5.86 7.11 19.31
C LEU A 12 5.63 8.20 18.24
N MET A 13 5.26 7.81 17.02
CA MET A 13 4.99 8.75 15.93
C MET A 13 3.88 9.76 16.27
N LEU A 14 2.81 9.29 16.93
CA LEU A 14 1.71 10.15 17.38
C LEU A 14 2.15 11.13 18.49
N GLY A 15 2.96 10.66 19.45
CA GLY A 15 3.48 11.50 20.52
C GLY A 15 4.39 12.63 19.99
N GLU A 16 5.17 12.37 18.95
CA GLU A 16 5.98 13.41 18.31
C GLU A 16 5.15 14.40 17.49
N LEU A 17 4.09 13.92 16.81
CA LEU A 17 3.14 14.80 16.13
C LEU A 17 2.41 15.75 17.09
N GLU A 18 2.10 15.32 18.32
CA GLU A 18 1.48 16.18 19.32
C GLU A 18 2.39 17.34 19.75
N LYS A 19 3.71 17.09 19.86
CA LYS A 19 4.73 18.07 20.23
C LYS A 19 5.13 19.01 19.10
N ALA A 20 4.88 18.61 17.85
CA ALA A 20 5.25 19.38 16.67
C ALA A 20 4.60 20.76 16.59
N SER A 21 5.25 21.68 15.87
CA SER A 21 4.64 22.95 15.47
C SER A 21 3.39 22.73 14.63
N ASP A 22 2.41 23.62 14.75
CA ASP A 22 1.11 23.50 14.07
C ASP A 22 1.23 23.44 12.55
N ILE A 23 2.29 24.01 11.96
CA ILE A 23 2.55 23.94 10.50
C ILE A 23 2.81 22.51 10.00
N TYR A 24 3.24 21.61 10.89
CA TYR A 24 3.48 20.20 10.57
C TYR A 24 2.32 19.29 10.97
N LYS A 25 1.29 19.85 11.63
CA LYS A 25 0.12 19.08 12.02
C LYS A 25 -0.83 18.90 10.83
N PRO A 26 -1.52 17.75 10.74
CA PRO A 26 -2.51 17.53 9.70
C PRO A 26 -3.64 18.56 9.81
N THR A 27 -4.14 18.99 8.66
CA THR A 27 -5.39 19.78 8.60
C THR A 27 -6.57 18.98 9.17
N ASN A 28 -7.68 19.67 9.46
CA ASN A 28 -8.90 19.03 10.01
C ASN A 28 -9.35 17.79 9.22
N TYR A 29 -9.24 17.84 7.89
CA TYR A 29 -9.58 16.70 7.03
C TYR A 29 -8.74 15.46 7.36
N TRP A 30 -7.41 15.60 7.39
CA TRP A 30 -6.50 14.50 7.67
C TRP A 30 -6.54 14.05 9.13
N TYR A 31 -6.74 14.98 10.06
CA TYR A 31 -6.92 14.67 11.48
C TYR A 31 -8.10 13.72 11.71
N LEU A 32 -9.26 13.99 11.10
CA LEU A 32 -10.43 13.12 11.24
C LEU A 32 -10.19 11.71 10.68
N HIS A 33 -9.53 11.59 9.52
CA HIS A 33 -9.19 10.30 8.94
C HIS A 33 -8.15 9.55 9.79
N GLN A 34 -7.15 10.25 10.32
CA GLN A 34 -6.15 9.70 11.24
C GLN A 34 -6.83 9.06 12.45
N GLN A 35 -7.86 9.68 13.05
CA GLN A 35 -8.57 9.09 14.20
C GLN A 35 -9.28 7.77 13.87
N VAL A 36 -9.88 7.66 12.68
CA VAL A 36 -10.48 6.40 12.22
C VAL A 36 -9.40 5.34 11.98
N PHE A 37 -8.29 5.75 11.38
CA PHE A 37 -7.14 4.90 11.09
C PHE A 37 -6.55 4.30 12.38
N ILE A 38 -6.27 5.15 13.37
CA ILE A 38 -5.73 4.74 14.68
C ILE A 38 -6.66 3.73 15.37
N LYS A 39 -7.98 3.98 15.34
CA LYS A 39 -8.96 3.05 15.94
C LYS A 39 -8.91 1.67 15.29
N GLU A 40 -8.76 1.59 13.96
CA GLU A 40 -8.64 0.31 13.27
C GLU A 40 -7.33 -0.40 13.60
N LEU A 41 -6.20 0.31 13.52
CA LEU A 41 -4.88 -0.25 13.84
C LEU A 41 -4.79 -0.75 15.27
N ASN A 42 -5.30 0.01 16.25
CA ASN A 42 -5.31 -0.43 17.65
C ASN A 42 -6.19 -1.66 17.89
N LYS A 43 -7.23 -1.86 17.07
CA LYS A 43 -8.17 -2.98 17.23
C LYS A 43 -7.72 -4.25 16.50
N ILE A 44 -7.15 -4.12 15.30
CA ILE A 44 -6.93 -5.23 14.36
C ILE A 44 -5.44 -5.39 14.01
N GLY A 45 -4.60 -4.40 14.29
CA GLY A 45 -3.18 -4.39 13.94
C GLY A 45 -2.94 -4.32 12.43
N LEU A 46 -1.85 -4.92 11.95
CA LEU A 46 -1.49 -5.03 10.52
C LEU A 46 -1.65 -6.44 9.91
N LYS A 47 -2.20 -7.40 10.65
CA LYS A 47 -2.47 -8.74 10.13
C LYS A 47 -3.36 -8.68 8.89
N ASP A 48 -2.93 -9.31 7.80
CA ASP A 48 -3.69 -9.43 6.56
C ASP A 48 -4.11 -8.08 5.94
N PHE A 49 -3.38 -6.98 6.22
CA PHE A 49 -3.81 -5.64 5.87
C PHE A 49 -4.11 -5.44 4.38
N ARG A 50 -3.45 -6.19 3.48
CA ARG A 50 -3.61 -6.03 2.03
C ARG A 50 -4.87 -6.69 1.47
N LYS A 51 -5.52 -7.60 2.19
CA LYS A 51 -6.83 -8.17 1.78
C LYS A 51 -8.00 -7.64 2.59
N ARG A 52 -7.80 -6.60 3.39
CA ARG A 52 -8.89 -6.02 4.20
C ARG A 52 -9.89 -5.28 3.31
N LYS A 53 -11.16 -5.60 3.48
CA LYS A 53 -12.29 -4.97 2.79
C LYS A 53 -13.03 -4.07 3.75
N TYR A 54 -13.57 -2.96 3.27
CA TYR A 54 -14.30 -1.97 4.09
C TYR A 54 -13.43 -1.40 5.22
N SER A 55 -12.14 -1.29 4.96
CA SER A 55 -11.12 -0.82 5.89
C SER A 55 -10.70 0.59 5.50
N ILE A 56 -10.27 1.38 6.48
CA ILE A 56 -9.63 2.67 6.20
C ILE A 56 -8.37 2.48 5.33
N LEU A 57 -7.66 1.36 5.46
CA LEU A 57 -6.50 1.00 4.63
C LEU A 57 -6.85 0.92 3.15
N GLU A 58 -8.06 0.47 2.81
CA GLU A 58 -8.55 0.43 1.43
C GLU A 58 -8.67 1.84 0.85
N THR A 59 -9.26 2.77 1.62
CA THR A 59 -9.44 4.16 1.18
C THR A 59 -8.11 4.90 0.99
N PHE A 60 -7.06 4.44 1.67
CA PHE A 60 -5.69 4.96 1.58
C PHE A 60 -4.81 4.15 0.62
N GLY A 61 -5.38 3.25 -0.20
CA GLY A 61 -4.65 2.49 -1.24
C GLY A 61 -3.67 1.44 -0.70
N ALA A 62 -3.76 1.08 0.58
CA ALA A 62 -2.89 0.11 1.21
C ALA A 62 -3.29 -1.35 0.91
N THR A 63 -4.52 -1.59 0.44
CA THR A 63 -5.00 -2.94 0.08
C THR A 63 -4.76 -3.30 -1.38
N ASP A 64 -4.77 -4.59 -1.67
CA ASP A 64 -4.64 -5.21 -2.99
C ASP A 64 -5.80 -6.19 -3.14
N LEU A 65 -6.99 -5.63 -3.39
CA LEU A 65 -8.23 -6.37 -3.51
C LEU A 65 -8.45 -6.83 -4.96
N ASP A 66 -8.97 -8.04 -5.13
CA ASP A 66 -9.27 -8.57 -6.46
C ASP A 66 -10.48 -7.87 -7.09
N PHE A 67 -10.63 -8.01 -8.41
CA PHE A 67 -11.77 -7.46 -9.13
C PHE A 67 -13.09 -8.05 -8.61
N LYS A 68 -13.97 -7.18 -8.13
CA LYS A 68 -15.39 -7.49 -7.93
C LYS A 68 -16.13 -7.16 -9.23
N TYR A 69 -15.97 -7.97 -10.28
CA TYR A 69 -16.58 -7.63 -11.58
C TYR A 69 -18.11 -7.78 -11.51
N GLY A 70 -18.78 -6.66 -11.20
CA GLY A 70 -20.23 -6.55 -11.05
C GLY A 70 -20.87 -7.43 -9.97
N GLN A 71 -20.07 -8.24 -9.25
CA GLN A 71 -20.58 -9.17 -8.26
C GLN A 71 -21.53 -8.46 -7.31
N ILE A 72 -22.66 -9.10 -7.03
CA ILE A 72 -23.65 -8.56 -6.12
C ILE A 72 -23.00 -8.47 -4.75
N ASP A 73 -22.79 -7.24 -4.31
CA ASP A 73 -22.18 -6.94 -3.03
C ASP A 73 -23.13 -6.08 -2.21
N LEU A 74 -23.98 -6.72 -1.41
CA LEU A 74 -24.94 -6.04 -0.57
C LEU A 74 -24.25 -5.11 0.43
N LYS A 75 -23.01 -5.40 0.86
CA LYS A 75 -22.26 -4.49 1.75
C LYS A 75 -21.87 -3.18 1.08
N SER A 76 -21.85 -3.11 -0.26
CA SER A 76 -21.65 -1.84 -0.96
C SER A 76 -22.88 -0.92 -0.86
N ASN A 77 -24.06 -1.47 -0.57
CA ASN A 77 -25.30 -0.73 -0.50
C ASN A 77 -25.57 -0.18 0.93
N LYS A 78 -25.88 1.13 1.00
CA LYS A 78 -26.13 1.86 2.26
C LYS A 78 -27.22 1.25 3.15
N TYR A 79 -28.22 0.58 2.58
CA TYR A 79 -29.31 -0.03 3.34
C TYR A 79 -28.85 -1.28 4.11
N PHE A 80 -27.92 -2.05 3.55
CA PHE A 80 -27.36 -3.24 4.19
C PHE A 80 -26.06 -2.98 4.95
N ASN A 81 -25.52 -1.76 4.84
CA ASN A 81 -24.23 -1.38 5.41
C ASN A 81 -24.28 -0.05 6.20
N ASN A 82 -25.24 0.08 7.12
CA ASN A 82 -25.37 1.23 8.02
C ASN A 82 -25.13 0.84 9.50
N ARG A 83 -25.05 1.86 10.36
CA ARG A 83 -24.77 1.69 11.80
C ARG A 83 -25.75 0.78 12.54
N TYR A 84 -27.02 0.76 12.13
CA TYR A 84 -28.06 0.00 12.81
C TYR A 84 -27.97 -1.49 12.48
N VAL A 85 -27.86 -1.82 11.18
CA VAL A 85 -27.74 -3.21 10.75
C VAL A 85 -26.40 -3.83 11.15
N ARG A 86 -25.31 -3.06 11.15
CA ARG A 86 -24.00 -3.53 11.65
C ARG A 86 -23.98 -3.82 13.15
N ALA A 87 -24.91 -3.23 13.92
CA ALA A 87 -25.02 -3.52 15.36
C ALA A 87 -25.70 -4.86 15.63
N LEU A 88 -26.38 -5.46 14.64
CA LEU A 88 -27.05 -6.74 14.80
C LEU A 88 -26.02 -7.88 14.89
N PRO A 89 -26.16 -8.80 15.86
CA PRO A 89 -25.31 -9.98 15.96
C PRO A 89 -25.35 -10.79 14.65
N PHE A 90 -24.18 -11.27 14.22
CA PHE A 90 -24.01 -12.11 13.03
C PHE A 90 -24.43 -11.50 11.69
N TRP A 91 -24.77 -10.20 11.63
CA TRP A 91 -25.17 -9.54 10.39
C TRP A 91 -24.14 -9.70 9.26
N ASP A 92 -22.85 -9.59 9.60
CA ASP A 92 -21.78 -9.81 8.64
C ASP A 92 -21.80 -11.21 8.03
N SER A 93 -22.13 -12.24 8.82
CA SER A 93 -22.27 -13.63 8.35
C SER A 93 -23.50 -13.78 7.45
N VAL A 94 -24.63 -13.18 7.83
CA VAL A 94 -25.86 -13.19 7.02
C VAL A 94 -25.63 -12.54 5.66
N ILE A 95 -25.05 -11.35 5.63
CA ILE A 95 -24.77 -10.65 4.37
C ILE A 95 -23.74 -11.42 3.53
N SER A 96 -22.72 -12.00 4.15
CA SER A 96 -21.74 -12.81 3.41
C SER A 96 -22.39 -14.05 2.78
N PHE A 97 -23.32 -14.69 3.50
CA PHE A 97 -24.11 -15.80 2.97
C PHE A 97 -25.00 -15.36 1.80
N LEU A 98 -25.72 -14.25 1.94
CA LEU A 98 -26.58 -13.71 0.88
C LEU A 98 -25.78 -13.33 -0.37
N ASN A 99 -24.67 -12.60 -0.21
CA ASN A 99 -23.75 -12.30 -1.31
C ASN A 99 -23.31 -13.57 -2.02
N LYS A 100 -22.89 -14.60 -1.27
CA LYS A 100 -22.45 -15.88 -1.86
C LYS A 100 -23.57 -16.54 -2.67
N LYS A 101 -24.80 -16.60 -2.13
CA LYS A 101 -25.95 -17.19 -2.83
C LYS A 101 -26.35 -16.39 -4.06
N LEU A 102 -26.42 -15.07 -3.97
CA LEU A 102 -26.79 -14.22 -5.09
C LEU A 102 -25.77 -14.32 -6.23
N ASN A 103 -24.48 -14.28 -5.94
CA ASN A 103 -23.45 -14.46 -6.98
C ASN A 103 -23.38 -15.88 -7.54
N GLN A 104 -23.84 -16.89 -6.79
CA GLN A 104 -23.97 -18.25 -7.31
C GLN A 104 -25.14 -18.38 -8.30
N TYR A 105 -26.28 -17.73 -8.03
CA TYR A 105 -27.47 -17.79 -8.90
C TYR A 105 -27.43 -16.80 -10.06
N PHE A 106 -26.74 -15.67 -9.88
CA PHE A 106 -26.56 -14.62 -10.89
C PHE A 106 -25.07 -14.41 -11.16
N PRO A 107 -24.35 -15.42 -11.69
CA PRO A 107 -22.95 -15.27 -12.01
C PRO A 107 -22.82 -14.24 -13.13
N ILE A 108 -21.94 -13.27 -12.94
CA ILE A 108 -21.58 -12.34 -14.01
C ILE A 108 -20.51 -13.02 -14.85
N ILE A 109 -20.88 -13.29 -16.10
CA ILE A 109 -19.98 -13.84 -17.09
C ILE A 109 -19.32 -12.65 -17.80
N PRO A 110 -18.00 -12.45 -17.63
CA PRO A 110 -17.30 -11.39 -18.34
C PRO A 110 -17.40 -11.61 -19.87
N PRO A 111 -17.40 -10.53 -20.67
CA PRO A 111 -17.43 -10.65 -22.11
C PRO A 111 -16.25 -11.49 -22.60
N TYR A 112 -16.44 -12.23 -23.68
CA TYR A 112 -15.44 -13.12 -24.30
C TYR A 112 -15.01 -14.34 -23.45
N ASN A 113 -15.74 -14.68 -22.37
CA ASN A 113 -15.45 -15.83 -21.50
C ASN A 113 -14.04 -15.83 -20.89
N ILE A 114 -13.38 -14.66 -20.83
CA ILE A 114 -12.04 -14.51 -20.24
C ILE A 114 -12.16 -14.72 -18.73
N ASN A 115 -11.39 -15.66 -18.18
CA ASN A 115 -11.38 -15.87 -16.74
C ASN A 115 -10.50 -14.83 -16.02
N PHE A 116 -10.62 -14.71 -14.69
CA PHE A 116 -9.91 -13.66 -13.94
C PHE A 116 -8.39 -13.79 -13.96
N ILE A 117 -7.87 -15.02 -14.03
CA ILE A 117 -6.42 -15.26 -14.09
C ILE A 117 -5.91 -14.79 -15.44
N GLU A 118 -6.59 -15.17 -16.53
CA GLU A 118 -6.28 -14.71 -17.89
C GLU A 118 -6.34 -13.19 -18.01
N LEU A 119 -7.33 -12.53 -17.38
CA LEU A 119 -7.41 -11.07 -17.39
C LEU A 119 -6.17 -10.43 -16.72
N LYS A 120 -5.71 -10.98 -15.59
CA LYS A 120 -4.50 -10.50 -14.90
C LYS A 120 -3.24 -10.70 -15.76
N GLU A 121 -3.14 -11.83 -16.45
CA GLU A 121 -2.05 -12.12 -17.41
C GLU A 121 -2.08 -11.16 -18.60
N ILE A 122 -3.26 -10.88 -19.17
CA ILE A 122 -3.41 -9.89 -20.25
C ILE A 122 -2.98 -8.49 -19.78
N LEU A 123 -3.36 -8.10 -18.56
CA LEU A 123 -2.94 -6.83 -17.96
C LEU A 123 -1.42 -6.78 -17.77
N TYR A 124 -0.81 -7.87 -17.29
CA TYR A 124 0.64 -8.00 -17.20
C TYR A 124 1.30 -7.81 -18.57
N GLU A 125 0.85 -8.52 -19.59
CA GLU A 125 1.44 -8.44 -20.94
C GLU A 125 1.29 -7.04 -21.54
N ARG A 126 0.14 -6.39 -21.32
CA ARG A 126 -0.06 -5.00 -21.73
C ARG A 126 0.98 -4.07 -21.08
N VAL A 127 1.20 -4.18 -19.77
CA VAL A 127 2.19 -3.36 -19.06
C VAL A 127 3.62 -3.68 -19.54
N ASN A 128 3.91 -4.96 -19.79
CA ASN A 128 5.20 -5.41 -20.30
C ASN A 128 5.50 -4.84 -21.71
N LEU A 129 4.50 -4.79 -22.59
CA LEU A 129 4.63 -4.14 -23.91
C LEU A 129 4.90 -2.64 -23.79
N LEU A 130 4.21 -1.94 -22.88
CA LEU A 130 4.46 -0.52 -22.62
C LEU A 130 5.86 -0.27 -22.07
N ALA A 131 6.37 -1.17 -21.22
CA ALA A 131 7.74 -1.12 -20.71
C ALA A 131 8.77 -1.21 -21.85
N LYS A 132 8.59 -2.19 -22.74
CA LYS A 132 9.45 -2.38 -23.93
C LYS A 132 9.44 -1.15 -24.82
N ALA A 133 8.25 -0.63 -25.13
CA ALA A 133 8.09 0.58 -25.95
C ALA A 133 8.78 1.81 -25.33
N SER A 134 8.80 1.89 -23.99
CA SER A 134 9.42 2.98 -23.24
C SER A 134 10.91 2.74 -22.92
N LYS A 135 11.52 1.65 -23.41
CA LYS A 135 12.89 1.22 -23.07
C LYS A 135 13.15 1.19 -21.55
N ALA A 136 12.12 0.90 -20.77
CA ALA A 136 12.18 0.82 -19.32
C ALA A 136 12.78 -0.52 -18.85
N LYS A 137 13.23 -0.59 -17.60
CA LYS A 137 13.64 -1.88 -16.99
C LYS A 137 12.45 -2.83 -17.00
N PRO A 138 12.59 -4.08 -17.48
CA PRO A 138 11.44 -4.94 -17.74
C PRO A 138 10.69 -5.29 -16.46
N LEU A 139 9.36 -5.45 -16.54
CA LEU A 139 8.53 -5.85 -15.41
C LEU A 139 8.94 -7.23 -14.86
N SER A 140 9.46 -8.11 -15.71
CA SER A 140 10.04 -9.39 -15.33
C SER A 140 11.33 -9.30 -14.52
N SER A 141 11.92 -8.10 -14.32
CA SER A 141 13.14 -7.95 -13.52
C SER A 141 12.92 -8.17 -12.02
N PHE A 142 11.69 -8.03 -11.52
CA PHE A 142 11.38 -8.18 -10.10
C PHE A 142 10.11 -9.01 -9.85
N SER A 143 9.94 -9.44 -8.60
CA SER A 143 8.72 -10.08 -8.09
C SER A 143 8.11 -9.18 -7.03
N ALA A 144 6.79 -9.00 -7.04
CA ALA A 144 6.06 -8.31 -5.98
C ALA A 144 6.13 -9.10 -4.67
N SER A 145 6.10 -8.37 -3.55
CA SER A 145 5.96 -8.97 -2.23
C SER A 145 4.57 -9.56 -2.02
N LEU A 146 4.49 -10.70 -1.31
CA LEU A 146 3.26 -11.29 -0.78
C LEU A 146 3.05 -10.99 0.72
N ILE A 147 3.89 -10.13 1.31
CA ILE A 147 3.73 -9.68 2.69
C ILE A 147 2.45 -8.88 2.81
N GLY A 148 1.68 -9.12 3.87
CA GLY A 148 0.39 -8.48 4.11
C GLY A 148 -0.80 -9.18 3.43
N ASN A 149 -0.55 -10.29 2.73
CA ASN A 149 -1.54 -11.15 2.11
C ASN A 149 -2.42 -10.44 1.06
N PRO A 150 -1.83 -9.96 -0.06
CA PRO A 150 -2.61 -9.38 -1.16
C PRO A 150 -3.62 -10.40 -1.72
N GLU A 151 -4.86 -9.96 -1.95
CA GLU A 151 -5.93 -10.82 -2.48
C GLU A 151 -5.83 -11.00 -3.99
N ASP A 152 -5.42 -9.96 -4.71
CA ASP A 152 -5.34 -9.93 -6.17
C ASP A 152 -4.09 -10.62 -6.75
N ALA A 153 -3.26 -11.25 -5.92
CA ALA A 153 -1.97 -11.79 -6.35
C ALA A 153 -2.10 -12.89 -7.42
N PHE A 154 -1.16 -12.91 -8.35
CA PHE A 154 -1.08 -13.88 -9.45
C PHE A 154 0.39 -14.11 -9.86
N ILE A 155 0.64 -15.16 -10.65
CA ILE A 155 1.99 -15.59 -11.03
C ILE A 155 2.15 -15.51 -12.54
N VAL A 156 3.24 -14.89 -13.00
CA VAL A 156 3.68 -14.93 -14.40
C VAL A 156 5.17 -15.23 -14.44
N GLY A 157 5.57 -16.23 -15.22
CA GLY A 157 6.99 -16.62 -15.34
C GLY A 157 7.66 -16.98 -14.00
N GLY A 158 6.91 -17.58 -13.08
CA GLY A 158 7.39 -17.96 -11.73
C GLY A 158 7.57 -16.78 -10.76
N LYS A 159 7.18 -15.55 -11.13
CA LYS A 159 7.24 -14.37 -10.27
C LYS A 159 5.84 -13.92 -9.86
N ASN A 160 5.73 -13.39 -8.65
CA ASN A 160 4.47 -12.89 -8.11
C ASN A 160 4.22 -11.45 -8.60
N TYR A 161 2.96 -11.14 -8.87
CA TYR A 161 2.48 -9.81 -9.21
C TYR A 161 1.14 -9.54 -8.52
N THR A 162 0.81 -8.26 -8.35
CA THR A 162 -0.52 -7.78 -7.93
C THR A 162 -1.00 -6.75 -8.96
N LEU A 163 -2.31 -6.53 -9.09
CA LEU A 163 -2.81 -5.48 -9.98
C LEU A 163 -2.31 -4.11 -9.54
N THR A 164 -2.19 -3.94 -8.23
CA THR A 164 -1.65 -2.73 -7.62
C THR A 164 -0.17 -2.51 -8.01
N ILE A 165 0.67 -3.56 -8.03
CA ILE A 165 2.08 -3.43 -8.47
C ILE A 165 2.16 -3.05 -9.94
N LEU A 166 1.28 -3.59 -10.79
CA LEU A 166 1.20 -3.22 -12.21
C LEU A 166 0.86 -1.73 -12.34
N TYR A 167 -0.08 -1.24 -11.53
CA TYR A 167 -0.46 0.16 -11.51
C TYR A 167 0.69 1.10 -11.06
N TYR A 168 1.41 0.75 -9.99
CA TYR A 168 2.59 1.53 -9.56
C TYR A 168 3.76 1.45 -10.55
N TYR A 169 3.88 0.34 -11.28
CA TYR A 169 4.84 0.23 -12.38
C TYR A 169 4.46 1.14 -13.56
N LEU A 170 3.16 1.30 -13.89
CA LEU A 170 2.72 2.27 -14.90
C LEU A 170 3.07 3.72 -14.51
N ARG A 171 2.99 4.07 -13.23
CA ARG A 171 3.46 5.37 -12.72
C ARG A 171 4.97 5.55 -12.92
N TYR A 172 5.75 4.51 -12.63
CA TYR A 172 7.18 4.49 -12.97
C TYR A 172 7.41 4.74 -14.47
N LEU A 173 6.69 4.03 -15.36
CA LEU A 173 6.80 4.24 -16.81
C LEU A 173 6.49 5.68 -17.22
N PHE A 174 5.49 6.30 -16.60
CA PHE A 174 5.15 7.69 -16.84
C PHE A 174 6.32 8.62 -16.50
N CYS A 175 6.94 8.46 -15.32
CA CYS A 175 8.09 9.26 -14.91
C CYS A 175 9.33 8.99 -15.78
N GLN A 176 9.62 7.73 -16.11
CA GLN A 176 10.79 7.29 -16.89
C GLN A 176 10.86 7.98 -18.26
N LYS A 177 9.72 8.41 -18.83
CA LYS A 177 9.70 9.16 -20.10
C LYS A 177 10.50 10.46 -20.05
N ASN A 178 10.60 11.08 -18.87
CA ASN A 178 11.24 12.38 -18.69
C ASN A 178 12.35 12.35 -17.61
N LEU A 179 12.53 11.22 -16.91
CA LEU A 179 13.48 11.08 -15.81
C LEU A 179 14.33 9.81 -15.98
N ASP A 180 15.64 9.98 -16.02
CA ASP A 180 16.60 8.89 -15.97
C ASP A 180 16.87 8.50 -14.51
N PHE A 181 16.12 7.52 -14.00
CA PHE A 181 16.26 7.01 -12.64
C PHE A 181 17.65 6.44 -12.34
N SER A 182 18.47 6.08 -13.34
CA SER A 182 19.85 5.62 -13.09
C SER A 182 20.78 6.72 -12.56
N LYS A 183 20.39 7.98 -12.76
CA LYS A 183 21.11 9.17 -12.28
C LYS A 183 20.55 9.73 -10.98
N VAL A 184 19.40 9.22 -10.53
CA VAL A 184 18.75 9.64 -9.29
C VAL A 184 19.43 8.93 -8.12
N LYS A 185 19.86 9.69 -7.12
CA LYS A 185 20.43 9.15 -5.88
C LYS A 185 19.42 9.09 -4.75
N VAL A 186 18.58 10.13 -4.65
CA VAL A 186 17.62 10.32 -3.56
C VAL A 186 16.25 10.66 -4.15
N ILE A 187 15.20 10.03 -3.62
CA ILE A 187 13.81 10.36 -3.90
C ILE A 187 13.11 10.69 -2.58
N THR A 188 12.48 11.85 -2.51
CA THR A 188 11.59 12.20 -1.41
C THR A 188 10.15 11.93 -1.82
N GLU A 189 9.46 11.05 -1.08
CA GLU A 189 8.06 10.73 -1.31
C GLU A 189 7.17 11.36 -0.22
N LEU A 190 6.47 12.42 -0.60
CA LEU A 190 5.49 13.11 0.23
C LEU A 190 4.14 12.40 0.12
N GLY A 191 3.65 11.85 1.22
CA GLY A 191 2.49 10.97 1.21
C GLY A 191 2.82 9.60 0.62
N CYS A 192 3.84 8.93 1.16
CA CYS A 192 4.34 7.64 0.66
C CYS A 192 3.30 6.51 0.70
N GLY A 193 2.18 6.74 1.37
CA GLY A 193 1.13 5.75 1.53
C GLY A 193 1.66 4.53 2.27
N SER A 194 1.31 3.34 1.82
CA SER A 194 1.84 2.08 2.35
C SER A 194 3.22 1.69 1.79
N GLY A 195 3.89 2.56 1.02
CA GLY A 195 5.22 2.30 0.47
C GLY A 195 5.25 1.45 -0.82
N LYS A 196 4.11 1.24 -1.49
CA LYS A 196 4.02 0.39 -2.69
C LYS A 196 4.72 0.97 -3.93
N GLN A 197 4.66 2.29 -4.13
CA GLN A 197 5.41 2.93 -5.23
C GLN A 197 6.91 2.76 -5.02
N VAL A 198 7.34 2.96 -3.78
CA VAL A 198 8.72 2.83 -3.32
C VAL A 198 9.22 1.39 -3.42
N GLU A 199 8.40 0.38 -3.15
CA GLU A 199 8.76 -1.02 -3.41
C GLU A 199 9.12 -1.24 -4.89
N VAL A 200 8.29 -0.74 -5.82
CA VAL A 200 8.57 -0.87 -7.27
C VAL A 200 9.91 -0.21 -7.61
N LEU A 201 10.10 1.04 -7.16
CA LEU A 201 11.30 1.80 -7.51
C LEU A 201 12.56 1.20 -6.87
N LYS A 202 12.53 0.76 -5.61
CA LYS A 202 13.68 0.11 -4.96
C LYS A 202 14.05 -1.20 -5.65
N ARG A 203 13.06 -2.02 -6.04
CA ARG A 203 13.34 -3.27 -6.77
C ARG A 203 13.99 -3.02 -8.13
N LEU A 204 13.57 -1.95 -8.82
CA LEU A 204 14.14 -1.58 -10.11
C LEU A 204 15.51 -0.88 -9.96
N TYR A 205 15.68 -0.06 -8.93
CA TYR A 205 16.86 0.76 -8.68
C TYR A 205 17.30 0.61 -7.20
N PRO A 206 18.03 -0.47 -6.87
CA PRO A 206 18.40 -0.78 -5.50
C PRO A 206 19.30 0.24 -4.82
N ASP A 207 20.01 1.09 -5.57
CA ASP A 207 20.92 2.10 -5.01
C ASP A 207 20.23 3.43 -4.69
N ILE A 208 18.94 3.62 -5.03
CA ILE A 208 18.20 4.84 -4.65
C ILE A 208 17.89 4.81 -3.15
N ILE A 209 18.10 5.97 -2.52
CA ILE A 209 17.72 6.30 -1.15
C ILE A 209 16.32 6.95 -1.18
N PHE A 210 15.40 6.47 -0.37
CA PHE A 210 14.04 7.02 -0.27
C PHE A 210 13.83 7.72 1.05
N LEU A 211 13.41 8.99 1.01
CA LEU A 211 12.98 9.77 2.17
C LEU A 211 11.45 9.72 2.21
N LEU A 212 10.89 9.12 3.27
CA LEU A 212 9.46 8.80 3.33
C LEU A 212 8.75 9.66 4.36
N PHE A 213 7.71 10.36 3.92
CA PHE A 213 6.86 11.21 4.75
C PHE A 213 5.40 10.86 4.57
N ASP A 214 4.66 10.79 5.67
CA ASP A 214 3.19 10.66 5.68
C ASP A 214 2.65 11.01 7.07
N ILE A 215 1.33 11.00 7.25
CA ILE A 215 0.72 11.05 8.58
C ILE A 215 1.08 9.78 9.38
N PRO A 216 1.18 9.85 10.73
CA PRO A 216 1.67 8.75 11.55
C PRO A 216 1.05 7.37 11.28
N PRO A 217 -0.29 7.20 11.13
CA PRO A 217 -0.85 5.87 10.89
C PRO A 217 -0.40 5.25 9.56
N GLN A 218 -0.22 6.08 8.54
CA GLN A 218 0.16 5.63 7.21
C GLN A 218 1.67 5.42 7.11
N LEU A 219 2.45 6.29 7.74
CA LEU A 219 3.90 6.11 7.89
C LEU A 219 4.21 4.81 8.66
N TYR A 220 3.46 4.51 9.71
CA TYR A 220 3.55 3.25 10.46
C TYR A 220 3.28 2.02 9.58
N VAL A 221 2.23 2.06 8.75
CA VAL A 221 1.93 0.97 7.78
C VAL A 221 3.09 0.81 6.80
N SER A 222 3.61 1.91 6.26
CA SER A 222 4.73 1.93 5.33
C SER A 222 6.01 1.37 5.94
N GLU A 223 6.37 1.81 7.15
CA GLU A 223 7.56 1.34 7.88
C GLU A 223 7.46 -0.15 8.16
N SER A 224 6.32 -0.59 8.69
CA SER A 224 6.11 -2.00 9.02
C SER A 224 6.12 -2.88 7.76
N TYR A 225 5.57 -2.39 6.65
CA TYR A 225 5.58 -3.08 5.37
C TYR A 225 6.98 -3.17 4.78
N LEU A 226 7.64 -2.03 4.55
CA LEU A 226 8.95 -1.98 3.89
C LEU A 226 10.05 -2.62 4.75
N SER A 227 9.97 -2.55 6.09
CA SER A 227 10.87 -3.31 6.98
C SER A 227 10.69 -4.82 6.83
N SER A 228 9.48 -5.28 6.52
CA SER A 228 9.24 -6.69 6.27
C SER A 228 9.73 -7.10 4.87
N VAL A 229 9.61 -6.23 3.87
CA VAL A 229 10.02 -6.50 2.48
C VAL A 229 11.53 -6.41 2.30
N PHE A 230 12.18 -5.45 2.97
CA PHE A 230 13.59 -5.10 2.82
C PHE A 230 14.27 -4.95 4.20
N PRO A 231 14.43 -6.03 4.96
CA PRO A 231 14.84 -5.97 6.37
C PRO A 231 16.24 -5.39 6.65
N LYS A 232 17.07 -5.22 5.61
CA LYS A 232 18.44 -4.69 5.73
C LYS A 232 18.61 -3.26 5.24
N ASP A 233 17.55 -2.67 4.69
CA ASP A 233 17.63 -1.42 3.94
C ASP A 233 16.79 -0.29 4.59
N VAL A 234 16.34 -0.45 5.83
CA VAL A 234 15.44 0.51 6.51
C VAL A 234 16.14 1.19 7.68
N VAL A 235 16.09 2.51 7.70
CA VAL A 235 16.30 3.37 8.86
C VAL A 235 14.93 3.80 9.38
N THR A 236 14.57 3.27 10.55
CA THR A 236 13.24 3.40 11.14
C THR A 236 12.98 4.82 11.62
N PHE A 237 11.70 5.19 11.79
CA PHE A 237 11.33 6.47 12.37
C PHE A 237 12.00 6.72 13.73
N LYS A 238 12.12 5.66 14.55
CA LYS A 238 12.76 5.76 15.86
C LYS A 238 14.24 6.16 15.75
N GLU A 239 14.95 5.64 14.75
CA GLU A 239 16.36 5.95 14.51
C GLU A 239 16.55 7.38 13.99
N THR A 240 15.56 7.93 13.27
CA THR A 240 15.64 9.28 12.69
C THR A 240 15.22 10.41 13.63
N LEU A 241 14.67 10.10 14.81
CA LEU A 241 14.17 11.13 15.74
C LEU A 241 15.23 12.12 16.19
N ASP A 242 16.41 11.60 16.53
CA ASP A 242 17.52 12.40 17.03
C ASP A 242 18.51 12.75 15.91
N MET A 243 18.15 12.49 14.65
CA MET A 243 19.02 12.82 13.51
C MET A 243 18.89 14.30 13.13
N GLU A 244 20.00 15.01 13.20
CA GLU A 244 20.09 16.40 12.70
C GLU A 244 20.48 16.45 11.22
N THR A 245 21.21 15.43 10.73
CA THR A 245 21.70 15.35 9.35
C THR A 245 21.53 13.94 8.79
N ILE A 246 21.35 13.84 7.47
CA ILE A 246 21.26 12.57 6.75
C ILE A 246 22.52 12.39 5.91
N ASP A 247 23.25 11.30 6.16
CA ASP A 247 24.46 10.97 5.41
C ASP A 247 24.13 10.11 4.19
N PHE A 248 23.95 10.76 3.04
CA PHE A 248 23.68 10.08 1.77
C PHE A 248 24.87 9.27 1.21
N SER A 249 26.03 9.27 1.87
CA SER A 249 27.14 8.38 1.51
C SER A 249 26.91 6.95 2.01
N LYS A 250 26.07 6.77 3.02
CA LYS A 250 25.64 5.45 3.50
C LYS A 250 24.59 4.89 2.54
N LYS A 251 24.70 3.60 2.19
CA LYS A 251 23.71 2.89 1.37
C LYS A 251 22.45 2.55 2.18
N GLU A 252 21.82 3.57 2.73
CA GLU A 252 20.52 3.43 3.40
C GLU A 252 19.43 3.38 2.32
N GLY A 253 18.52 2.42 2.38
CA GLY A 253 17.51 2.26 1.33
C GLY A 253 16.27 3.12 1.55
N PHE A 254 15.71 3.05 2.74
CA PHE A 254 14.50 3.77 3.14
C PHE A 254 14.79 4.47 4.45
N ILE A 255 14.50 5.76 4.49
CA ILE A 255 14.66 6.59 5.68
C ILE A 255 13.28 7.15 6.01
N PHE A 256 12.70 6.65 7.09
CA PHE A 256 11.40 7.07 7.56
C PHE A 256 11.56 8.34 8.37
N LEU A 257 11.05 9.44 7.84
CA LEU A 257 11.22 10.75 8.45
C LEU A 257 9.93 11.20 9.13
N GLY A 258 10.09 11.57 10.39
CA GLY A 258 9.05 12.20 11.16
C GLY A 258 9.04 13.70 11.02
N ILE A 259 8.45 14.35 12.03
CA ILE A 259 8.45 15.80 12.19
C ILE A 259 9.75 16.22 12.90
N GLY A 260 10.86 15.68 12.41
CA GLY A 260 12.19 15.99 12.92
C GLY A 260 12.60 17.40 12.48
N ASN A 261 13.45 18.03 13.30
CA ASN A 261 14.05 19.32 13.00
C ASN A 261 15.21 19.15 12.01
N PHE A 262 14.93 18.67 10.80
CA PHE A 262 15.96 18.53 9.77
C PHE A 262 16.36 19.92 9.26
N GLN A 263 17.62 20.29 9.44
CA GLN A 263 18.23 21.42 8.76
C GLN A 263 18.83 20.90 7.45
N PHE A 264 18.33 21.40 6.31
CA PHE A 264 18.81 21.04 4.97
C PHE A 264 19.95 21.95 4.52
#